data_AF-A0A8H3IZY9-F1
#
_entry.id   AF-A0A8H3IZY9-F1
#
_cell.length_a   1.000
_cell.length_b   1.000
_cell.length_c   1.000
_cell.angle_alpha   90.00
_cell.angle_beta   90.00
_cell.angle_gamma   90.00
#
_symmetry.space_group_name_H-M   'P 1'
#
loop_
_entity.id
_entity.type
_entity.pdbx_description
1 polymer ?
#
loop_
_entity_poly.entity_id
_entity_poly.type
_entity_poly.pdbx_seq_one_letter_code
_entity_poly.pdbx_strand_id
1 'polypeptide(L)'
;MGYNDPAKRSLNGIARSLIAQVLALNPACLHCLYERVLSSGEPTLSVSGTLCTQILTKLAEYHDQLVIGIDGLDECEEPEKRPILARIDSILKATKATRNVRFFMTSRKEPVIEKSFRSAIALEIRPHHLETDIKSYVRLRTSELGEMYSMDAERQQWITIEISRRSHGM
;
A
#
# COMPACT_ATOMS: atom_id res chain seq x y z
N MET A 1 -2.81 -11.57 14.06
CA MET A 1 -3.26 -10.28 13.50
C MET A 1 -4.05 -10.58 12.23
N GLY A 2 -5.37 -10.37 12.25
CA GLY A 2 -6.28 -10.91 11.25
C GLY A 2 -6.47 -10.03 10.02
N TYR A 3 -6.84 -10.69 8.91
CA TYR A 3 -7.25 -10.12 7.61
C TYR A 3 -8.50 -9.21 7.69
N ASN A 4 -9.22 -9.20 8.82
CA ASN A 4 -10.49 -8.49 8.98
C ASN A 4 -10.45 -7.37 10.05
N ASP A 5 -9.30 -6.74 10.26
CA ASP A 5 -9.17 -5.63 11.20
C ASP A 5 -9.82 -4.35 10.61
N PRO A 6 -10.95 -3.86 11.17
CA PRO A 6 -11.63 -2.67 10.67
C PRO A 6 -10.77 -1.41 10.72
N ALA A 7 -9.78 -1.38 11.63
CA ALA A 7 -8.86 -0.26 11.72
C ALA A 7 -8.06 -0.10 10.41
N LYS A 8 -7.67 -1.20 9.75
CA LYS A 8 -6.92 -1.17 8.48
C LYS A 8 -7.72 -0.63 7.30
N ARG A 9 -9.06 -0.57 7.41
CA ARG A 9 -9.96 -0.10 6.35
C ARG A 9 -10.46 1.32 6.57
N SER A 10 -10.07 1.96 7.68
CA SER A 10 -10.46 3.32 8.03
C SER A 10 -9.32 4.31 7.78
N LEU A 11 -9.64 5.53 7.37
CA LEU A 11 -8.67 6.62 7.22
C LEU A 11 -7.82 6.80 8.50
N ASN A 12 -8.46 6.70 9.67
CA ASN A 12 -7.79 6.90 10.95
C ASN A 12 -6.80 5.79 11.29
N GLY A 13 -7.11 4.53 10.96
CA GLY A 13 -6.16 3.45 11.20
C GLY A 13 -5.00 3.45 10.21
N ILE A 14 -5.25 3.78 8.94
CA ILE A 14 -4.18 4.02 7.96
C ILE A 14 -3.27 5.16 8.45
N ALA A 15 -3.85 6.28 8.85
CA ALA A 15 -3.13 7.43 9.40
C ALA A 15 -2.26 7.07 10.61
N ARG A 16 -2.84 6.40 11.62
CA ARG A 16 -2.12 5.97 12.82
C ARG A 16 -0.98 5.02 12.49
N SER A 17 -1.23 4.07 11.59
CA SER A 17 -0.21 3.14 11.11
C SER A 17 0.94 3.87 10.43
N LEU A 18 0.64 4.80 9.52
CA LEU A 18 1.66 5.59 8.83
C LEU A 18 2.47 6.45 9.80
N ILE A 19 1.82 7.14 10.74
CA ILE A 19 2.50 7.94 11.76
C ILE A 19 3.43 7.06 12.60
N ALA A 20 2.95 5.90 13.07
CA ALA A 20 3.74 4.97 13.85
C ALA A 20 4.96 4.46 13.07
N GLN A 21 4.79 4.13 11.79
CA GLN A 21 5.88 3.69 10.92
C GLN A 21 6.91 4.80 10.69
N VAL A 22 6.47 6.03 10.42
CA VAL A 22 7.37 7.18 10.24
C VAL A 22 8.15 7.49 11.51
N LEU A 23 7.52 7.40 12.69
CA LEU A 23 8.22 7.54 13.96
C LEU A 23 9.25 6.44 14.21
N ALA A 24 8.94 5.20 13.83
CA ALA A 24 9.88 4.10 13.95
C ALA A 24 11.12 4.30 13.06
N LEU A 25 10.95 4.94 11.89
CA LEU A 25 12.05 5.29 11.00
C LEU A 25 12.92 6.43 11.55
N ASN A 26 12.29 7.45 12.15
CA ASN A 26 13.01 8.57 12.73
C ASN A 26 12.39 9.00 14.08
N PRO A 27 12.91 8.47 15.21
CA PRO A 27 12.40 8.81 16.54
C PRO A 27 12.55 10.29 16.91
N ALA A 28 13.44 11.05 16.26
CA ALA A 28 13.59 12.48 16.53
C ALA A 28 12.31 13.27 16.19
N CYS A 29 11.47 12.73 15.31
CA CYS A 29 10.15 13.26 15.00
C CYS A 29 9.18 13.26 16.18
N LEU A 30 9.45 12.49 17.25
CA LEU A 30 8.58 12.39 18.42
C LEU A 30 8.37 13.75 19.10
N HIS A 31 9.43 14.57 19.16
CA HIS A 31 9.34 15.91 19.73
C HIS A 31 8.30 16.76 18.98
N CYS A 32 8.29 16.67 17.66
CA CYS A 32 7.33 17.39 16.83
C CYS A 32 5.87 16.94 17.07
N LEU A 33 5.65 15.65 17.29
CA LEU A 33 4.31 15.15 17.62
C LEU A 33 3.88 15.61 19.01
N TYR A 34 4.79 15.58 19.98
CA TYR A 34 4.51 16.00 21.34
C TYR A 34 4.11 17.48 21.40
N GLU A 35 4.90 18.35 20.77
CA GLU A 35 4.56 19.77 20.55
C GLU A 35 3.18 19.94 19.92
N ARG A 36 2.86 19.13 18.90
CA ARG A 36 1.58 19.21 18.21
C ARG A 36 0.41 18.80 19.11
N VAL A 37 0.55 17.74 19.90
CA VAL A 37 -0.47 17.27 20.85
C VAL A 37 -0.74 18.33 21.92
N LEU A 38 0.30 18.99 22.42
CA LEU A 38 0.14 20.09 23.38
C LEU A 38 -0.60 21.29 22.77
N SER A 39 -0.33 21.62 21.50
CA SER A 39 -0.93 22.78 20.82
C SER A 39 -2.32 22.54 20.22
N SER A 40 -2.72 21.29 19.93
CA SER A 40 -3.97 21.00 19.22
C SER A 40 -5.21 21.03 20.12
N GLY A 41 -5.04 20.82 21.43
CA GLY A 41 -6.17 20.61 22.34
C GLY A 41 -6.97 19.33 22.07
N GLU A 42 -6.53 18.50 21.12
CA GLU A 42 -7.17 17.24 20.75
C GLU A 42 -6.37 16.06 21.33
N PRO A 43 -6.88 15.35 22.36
CA PRO A 43 -6.15 14.26 23.01
C PRO A 43 -6.06 13.00 22.15
N THR A 44 -6.88 12.90 21.11
CA THR A 44 -6.86 11.80 20.14
C THR A 44 -6.91 12.36 18.73
N LEU A 45 -6.32 11.63 17.76
CA LEU A 45 -6.50 11.92 16.33
C LEU A 45 -7.99 11.84 16.02
N SER A 46 -8.65 12.99 15.94
CA SER A 46 -10.08 13.09 15.69
C SER A 46 -10.40 12.79 14.22
N VAL A 47 -11.65 12.40 13.98
CA VAL A 47 -12.20 11.99 12.68
C VAL A 47 -12.15 13.11 11.62
N SER A 48 -11.87 14.34 12.04
CA SER A 48 -11.75 15.52 11.18
C SER A 48 -10.78 15.32 10.01
N GLY A 49 -9.87 14.35 10.08
CA GLY A 49 -8.92 14.03 9.02
C GLY A 49 -7.82 15.10 8.92
N THR A 50 -8.15 16.39 9.08
CA THR A 50 -7.33 17.63 9.01
C THR A 50 -6.07 17.60 9.87
N LEU A 51 -6.11 16.97 11.03
CA LEU A 51 -4.95 16.80 11.90
C LEU A 51 -3.93 15.79 11.33
N CYS A 52 -4.39 14.74 10.62
CA CYS A 52 -3.52 13.70 10.07
C CYS A 52 -2.57 14.20 8.95
N THR A 53 -3.05 14.88 7.89
CA THR A 53 -2.17 15.54 6.89
C THR A 53 -1.24 16.50 7.59
N GLN A 54 -1.69 17.31 8.54
CA GLN A 54 -0.81 18.27 9.20
C GLN A 54 0.35 17.56 9.89
N ILE A 55 0.05 16.48 10.61
CA ILE A 55 1.07 15.65 11.24
C ILE A 55 1.98 15.01 10.20
N LEU A 56 1.45 14.30 9.20
CA LEU A 56 2.27 13.63 8.18
C LEU A 56 3.12 14.62 7.37
N THR A 57 2.59 15.79 7.04
CA THR A 57 3.31 16.87 6.34
C THR A 57 4.45 17.38 7.21
N LYS A 58 4.20 17.58 8.51
CA LYS A 58 5.22 18.05 9.44
C LYS A 58 6.29 17.00 9.71
N LEU A 59 5.91 15.73 9.84
CA LEU A 59 6.84 14.60 9.95
C LEU A 59 7.71 14.45 8.71
N ALA A 60 7.16 14.76 7.52
CA ALA A 60 7.94 14.75 6.30
C ALA A 60 9.10 15.75 6.32
N GLU A 61 8.97 16.91 6.98
CA GLU A 61 10.06 17.91 7.08
C GLU A 61 11.31 17.37 7.78
N TYR A 62 11.17 16.30 8.59
CA TYR A 62 12.29 15.64 9.28
C TYR A 62 12.97 14.56 8.43
N HIS A 63 12.61 14.47 7.15
CA HIS A 63 13.15 13.50 6.21
C HIS A 63 13.56 14.19 4.91
N ASP A 64 14.81 13.97 4.49
CA ASP A 64 15.31 14.40 3.18
C ASP A 64 14.47 13.79 2.04
N GLN A 65 14.05 12.54 2.25
CA GLN A 65 13.11 11.83 1.40
C GLN A 65 12.28 10.85 2.22
N LEU A 66 10.97 10.88 2.04
CA LEU A 66 10.01 9.97 2.65
C LEU A 66 9.18 9.29 1.54
N VAL A 67 9.31 7.96 1.44
CA VAL A 67 8.53 7.15 0.51
C VAL A 67 7.45 6.40 1.29
N ILE A 68 6.20 6.59 0.90
CA ILE A 68 5.04 6.00 1.57
C ILE A 68 4.42 4.96 0.63
N GLY A 69 4.44 3.69 1.05
CA GLY A 69 3.75 2.59 0.38
C GLY A 69 2.33 2.41 0.91
N ILE A 70 1.34 2.31 0.03
CA ILE A 70 -0.04 1.93 0.37
C ILE A 70 -0.45 0.75 -0.51
N ASP A 71 -0.68 -0.40 0.10
CA ASP A 71 -1.06 -1.62 -0.60
C ASP A 71 -2.58 -1.83 -0.54
N GLY A 72 -3.20 -2.27 -1.65
CA GLY A 72 -4.61 -2.67 -1.70
C GLY A 72 -5.61 -1.52 -1.49
N LEU A 73 -5.43 -0.37 -2.14
CA LEU A 73 -6.28 0.81 -1.93
C LEU A 73 -7.76 0.58 -2.29
N ASP A 74 -8.05 -0.39 -3.17
CA ASP A 74 -9.41 -0.82 -3.51
C ASP A 74 -10.14 -1.55 -2.38
N GLU A 75 -9.42 -2.06 -1.37
CA GLU A 75 -9.99 -2.71 -0.18
C GLU A 75 -10.55 -1.69 0.85
N CYS A 76 -10.35 -0.40 0.61
CA CYS A 76 -10.97 0.65 1.42
C CYS A 76 -12.46 0.74 1.12
N GLU A 77 -13.28 0.84 2.17
CA GLU A 77 -14.73 0.98 2.05
C GLU A 77 -15.09 2.27 1.28
N GLU A 78 -16.13 2.20 0.43
CA GLU A 78 -16.60 3.33 -0.39
C GLU A 78 -16.74 4.68 0.33
N PRO A 79 -17.32 4.78 1.55
CA PRO A 79 -17.42 6.07 2.25
C PRO A 79 -16.06 6.66 2.62
N GLU A 80 -15.03 5.83 2.82
CA GLU A 80 -13.68 6.24 3.25
C GLU A 80 -12.73 6.46 2.06
N LYS A 81 -12.98 5.79 0.93
CA LYS A 81 -12.11 5.81 -0.25
C LYS A 81 -11.87 7.23 -0.77
N ARG A 82 -12.91 8.02 -1.03
CA ARG A 82 -12.76 9.40 -1.51
C ARG A 82 -12.05 10.32 -0.50
N PRO A 83 -12.40 10.30 0.80
CA PRO A 83 -11.63 11.00 1.83
C PRO A 83 -10.14 10.66 1.83
N ILE A 84 -9.78 9.37 1.77
CA ILE A 84 -8.39 8.91 1.72
C ILE A 84 -7.66 9.48 0.50
N LEU A 85 -8.25 9.36 -0.68
CA LEU A 85 -7.68 9.86 -1.94
C LEU A 85 -7.46 11.37 -1.90
N ALA A 86 -8.47 12.13 -1.46
CA ALA A 86 -8.38 13.59 -1.30
C ALA A 86 -7.29 13.98 -0.29
N ARG A 87 -7.07 13.15 0.73
CA ARG A 87 -6.06 13.38 1.75
C ARG A 87 -4.66 13.17 1.23
N ILE A 88 -4.42 12.09 0.50
CA ILE A 88 -3.14 11.82 -0.17
C ILE A 88 -2.78 12.97 -1.11
N ASP A 89 -3.74 13.42 -1.94
CA ASP A 89 -3.55 14.57 -2.82
C ASP A 89 -3.22 15.86 -2.04
N SER A 90 -3.86 16.09 -0.88
CA SER A 90 -3.53 17.21 0.01
C SER A 90 -2.10 17.14 0.56
N ILE A 91 -1.60 15.97 0.94
CA ILE A 91 -0.21 15.79 1.40
C ILE A 91 0.74 16.13 0.25
N LEU A 92 0.53 15.52 -0.93
CA LEU A 92 1.35 15.74 -2.12
C LEU A 92 1.42 17.23 -2.51
N LYS A 93 0.29 17.95 -2.41
CA LYS A 93 0.24 19.40 -2.65
C LYS A 93 1.03 20.19 -1.61
N ALA A 94 0.90 19.85 -0.32
CA ALA A 94 1.60 20.53 0.76
C ALA A 94 3.12 20.32 0.68
N THR A 95 3.57 19.14 0.25
CA THR A 95 5.00 18.78 0.14
C THR A 95 5.55 18.99 -1.27
N LYS A 96 4.82 19.69 -2.15
CA LYS A 96 5.23 19.88 -3.55
C LYS A 96 6.49 20.73 -3.69
N ALA A 97 6.65 21.73 -2.83
CA ALA A 97 7.81 22.63 -2.86
C ALA A 97 9.10 21.91 -2.47
N THR A 98 9.04 21.07 -1.44
CA THR A 98 10.17 20.29 -0.92
C THR A 98 10.45 19.04 -1.75
N ARG A 99 9.43 18.48 -2.43
CA ARG A 99 9.53 17.24 -3.24
C ARG A 99 10.12 16.03 -2.49
N ASN A 100 10.07 16.07 -1.16
CA ASN A 100 10.65 15.05 -0.30
C ASN A 100 9.70 13.86 -0.08
N VAL A 101 8.38 14.03 -0.26
CA VAL A 101 7.40 12.94 -0.12
C VAL A 101 7.05 12.31 -1.46
N ARG A 102 7.06 10.97 -1.52
CA ARG A 102 6.59 10.17 -2.65
C ARG A 102 5.62 9.10 -2.17
N PHE A 103 4.58 8.84 -2.95
CA PHE A 103 3.65 7.74 -2.70
C PHE A 103 3.85 6.64 -3.74
N PHE A 104 3.89 5.40 -3.27
CA PHE A 104 3.79 4.20 -4.10
C PHE A 104 2.52 3.45 -3.69
N MET A 105 1.59 3.28 -4.61
CA MET A 105 0.25 2.78 -4.30
C MET A 105 -0.08 1.60 -5.21
N THR A 106 -0.69 0.56 -4.65
CA THR A 106 -1.23 -0.56 -5.42
C THR A 106 -2.76 -0.60 -5.24
N SER A 107 -3.45 -1.03 -6.28
CA SER A 107 -4.87 -1.33 -6.21
C SER A 107 -5.27 -2.23 -7.37
N ARG A 108 -6.44 -2.87 -7.27
CA ARG A 108 -7.16 -3.33 -8.45
C ARG A 108 -7.62 -2.13 -9.29
N LYS A 109 -7.98 -2.43 -10.54
CA LYS A 109 -8.50 -1.41 -11.46
C LYS A 109 -9.85 -0.92 -10.99
N GLU A 110 -9.92 0.34 -10.57
CA GLU A 110 -11.14 0.95 -10.07
C GLU A 110 -11.28 2.41 -10.57
N PRO A 111 -12.40 2.79 -11.21
CA PRO A 111 -12.55 4.10 -11.84
C PRO A 111 -12.36 5.29 -10.89
N VAL A 112 -12.76 5.16 -9.62
CA VAL A 112 -12.63 6.24 -8.62
C VAL A 112 -11.16 6.51 -8.29
N ILE A 113 -10.37 5.46 -8.13
CA ILE A 113 -8.93 5.54 -7.86
C ILE A 113 -8.21 6.09 -9.09
N GLU A 114 -8.47 5.54 -10.28
CA GLU A 114 -7.89 6.00 -11.55
C GLU A 114 -8.18 7.48 -11.81
N LYS A 115 -9.42 7.93 -11.56
CA LYS A 115 -9.81 9.33 -11.74
C LYS A 115 -9.08 10.25 -10.77
N SER A 116 -8.83 9.80 -9.54
CA SER A 116 -8.17 10.61 -8.50
C SER A 116 -6.67 10.77 -8.74
N PHE A 117 -6.03 9.79 -9.40
CA PHE A 117 -4.59 9.80 -9.66
C PHE A 117 -4.22 9.91 -11.14
N ARG A 118 -5.05 10.56 -11.96
CA ARG A 118 -4.79 10.72 -13.42
C ARG A 118 -3.44 11.34 -13.77
N SER A 119 -2.88 12.16 -12.88
CA SER A 119 -1.57 12.80 -13.08
C SER A 119 -0.39 11.99 -12.54
N ALA A 120 -0.65 10.86 -11.86
CA ALA A 120 0.38 10.00 -11.33
C ALA A 120 0.98 9.10 -12.42
N ILE A 121 2.20 8.62 -12.18
CA ILE A 121 2.79 7.55 -12.99
C ILE A 121 2.04 6.26 -12.63
N ALA A 122 1.38 5.66 -13.62
CA ALA A 122 0.65 4.40 -13.46
C ALA A 122 1.41 3.26 -14.12
N LEU A 123 1.57 2.15 -13.39
CA LEU A 123 2.06 0.89 -13.91
C LEU A 123 0.92 -0.13 -13.85
N GLU A 124 0.47 -0.61 -15.00
CA GLU A 124 -0.59 -1.63 -15.08
C GLU A 124 0.01 -3.01 -15.31
N ILE A 125 -0.20 -3.92 -14.35
CA ILE A 125 0.13 -5.33 -14.50
C ILE A 125 -1.10 -6.03 -15.09
N ARG A 126 -0.96 -6.59 -16.29
CA ARG A 126 -2.00 -7.33 -17.00
C ARG A 126 -1.71 -8.83 -16.92
N PRO A 127 -2.73 -9.70 -17.03
CA PRO A 127 -2.53 -11.16 -16.97
C PRO A 127 -1.45 -11.68 -17.92
N HIS A 128 -1.37 -11.17 -19.15
CA HIS A 128 -0.37 -11.60 -20.13
C HIS A 128 1.07 -11.22 -19.75
N HIS A 129 1.27 -10.19 -18.91
CA HIS A 129 2.59 -9.87 -18.35
C HIS A 129 3.07 -10.96 -17.38
N LEU A 130 2.14 -11.72 -16.78
CA LEU A 130 2.43 -12.68 -15.71
C LEU A 130 2.49 -14.12 -16.20
N GLU A 131 2.09 -14.43 -17.43
CA GLU A 131 2.02 -15.82 -17.93
C GLU A 131 3.35 -16.57 -17.81
N THR A 132 4.45 -15.92 -18.21
CA THR A 132 5.80 -16.51 -18.14
C THR A 132 6.28 -16.66 -16.69
N ASP A 133 5.98 -15.68 -15.85
CA ASP A 133 6.37 -15.66 -14.44
C ASP A 133 5.63 -16.74 -13.65
N ILE A 134 4.31 -16.85 -13.85
CA ILE A 134 3.47 -17.89 -13.25
C ILE A 134 3.97 -19.26 -13.68
N LYS A 135 4.20 -19.48 -14.99
CA LYS A 135 4.70 -20.77 -15.48
C LYS A 135 6.05 -21.12 -14.88
N SER A 136 6.95 -20.15 -14.77
CA SER A 136 8.28 -20.33 -14.19
C SER A 136 8.20 -20.64 -12.70
N TYR A 137 7.36 -19.92 -11.96
CA TYR A 137 7.10 -20.14 -10.54
C TYR A 137 6.50 -21.52 -10.28
N VAL A 138 5.44 -21.88 -11.00
CA VAL A 138 4.78 -23.18 -10.87
C VAL A 138 5.76 -24.31 -11.22
N ARG A 139 6.56 -24.16 -12.27
CA ARG A 139 7.58 -25.17 -12.62
C ARG A 139 8.59 -25.36 -11.50
N LEU A 140 9.10 -24.27 -10.92
CA LEU A 140 10.03 -24.34 -9.79
C LEU A 140 9.40 -25.08 -8.61
N ARG A 141 8.19 -24.69 -8.19
CA ARG A 141 7.47 -25.34 -7.08
C ARG A 141 7.15 -26.80 -7.36
N THR A 142 6.81 -27.13 -8.60
CA THR A 142 6.49 -28.51 -8.99
C THR A 142 7.74 -29.38 -9.01
N SER A 143 8.91 -28.83 -9.36
CA SER A 143 10.20 -29.52 -9.25
C SER A 143 10.55 -29.84 -7.80
N GLU A 144 10.40 -28.86 -6.89
CA GLU A 144 10.63 -29.06 -5.44
C GLU A 144 9.72 -30.16 -4.87
N LEU A 145 8.44 -30.16 -5.25
CA LEU A 145 7.50 -31.22 -4.88
C LEU A 145 7.84 -32.56 -5.53
N GLY A 146 8.31 -32.55 -6.77
CA GLY A 146 8.69 -33.75 -7.50
C GLY A 146 9.85 -34.49 -6.85
N GLU A 147 10.86 -33.76 -6.37
CA GLU A 147 11.96 -34.31 -5.58
C GLU A 147 11.47 -34.88 -4.24
N MET A 148 10.58 -34.16 -3.55
CA MET A 148 10.06 -34.55 -2.24
C MET A 148 9.17 -35.80 -2.30
N TYR A 149 8.38 -35.94 -3.35
CA TYR A 149 7.36 -36.99 -3.47
C TYR A 149 7.64 -37.99 -4.60
N SER A 150 8.85 -37.98 -5.18
CA SER A 150 9.25 -38.86 -6.28
C SER A 150 8.28 -38.84 -7.47
N MET A 151 7.83 -37.64 -7.86
CA MET A 151 6.92 -37.47 -9.00
C MET A 151 7.69 -37.53 -10.31
N ASP A 152 7.19 -38.29 -11.27
CA ASP A 152 7.79 -38.33 -12.62
C ASP A 152 7.67 -37.00 -13.37
N ALA A 153 8.52 -36.82 -14.38
CA ALA A 153 8.59 -35.59 -15.16
C ALA A 153 7.29 -35.27 -15.92
N GLU A 154 6.55 -36.30 -16.35
CA GLU A 154 5.30 -36.14 -17.08
C GLU A 154 4.23 -35.51 -16.19
N ARG A 155 4.10 -36.00 -14.96
CA ARG A 155 3.18 -35.49 -13.94
C ARG A 155 3.55 -34.08 -13.51
N GLN A 156 4.84 -33.78 -13.36
CA GLN A 156 5.31 -32.43 -13.07
C GLN A 156 4.96 -31.44 -14.19
N GLN A 157 5.15 -31.86 -15.45
CA GLN A 157 4.81 -31.04 -16.61
C GLN A 157 3.31 -30.83 -16.75
N TRP A 158 2.50 -31.87 -16.52
CA TRP A 158 1.04 -31.78 -16.53
C TRP A 158 0.52 -30.79 -15.48
N ILE A 159 1.01 -30.86 -14.24
CA ILE A 159 0.66 -29.91 -13.17
C ILE A 159 1.03 -28.48 -13.56
N THR A 160 2.24 -28.30 -14.11
CA THR A 160 2.72 -26.99 -14.53
C THR A 160 1.80 -26.37 -15.58
N ILE A 161 1.42 -27.14 -16.60
CA ILE A 161 0.51 -26.69 -17.64
C ILE A 161 -0.87 -26.38 -17.06
N GLU A 162 -1.43 -27.28 -16.27
CA GLU A 162 -2.82 -27.14 -15.80
C GLU A 162 -2.99 -25.98 -14.80
N ILE A 163 -2.04 -25.78 -13.87
CA ILE A 163 -2.07 -24.65 -12.93
C ILE A 163 -1.84 -23.33 -13.68
N SER A 164 -0.86 -23.27 -14.58
CA SER A 164 -0.58 -22.04 -15.36
C SER A 164 -1.76 -21.67 -16.27
N ARG A 165 -2.50 -22.66 -16.77
CA ARG A 165 -3.72 -22.42 -17.58
C ARG A 165 -4.86 -21.89 -16.73
N ARG A 166 -4.99 -22.34 -15.48
CA ARG A 166 -6.08 -21.96 -14.56
C ARG A 166 -5.81 -20.68 -13.78
N SER A 167 -4.56 -20.21 -13.72
CA SER A 167 -4.19 -19.01 -12.97
C SER A 167 -4.85 -17.74 -13.50
N HIS A 168 -5.04 -17.62 -14.82
CA HIS A 168 -5.60 -16.41 -15.46
C HIS A 168 -4.91 -15.10 -15.01
N GLY A 169 -3.62 -15.15 -14.67
CA GLY A 169 -2.88 -14.00 -14.15
C GLY A 169 -3.01 -13.77 -12.64
N MET A 170 -3.53 -14.73 -11.87
CA MET A 170 -3.61 -14.73 -10.40
C MET A 170 -2.78 -15.85 -9.76
#